data_AF-A2ESN9-F1
#
_entry.id   AF-A2ESN9-F1
#
_cell.length_a   1.000
_cell.length_b   1.000
_cell.length_c   1.000
_cell.angle_alpha   90.00
_cell.angle_beta   90.00
_cell.angle_gamma   90.00
#
_symmetry.space_group_name_H-M   'P 1'
#
loop_
_entity.id
_entity.type
_entity.pdbx_description
1 polymer ?
#
loop_
_entity_poly.entity_id
_entity_poly.type
_entity_poly.pdbx_seq_one_letter_code
_entity_poly.pdbx_strand_id
1 'polypeptide(L)'
;MSAINQTLNTVFINRAVKECIGMNTFMDENHVCRCLPGFNFGDPVSKYGCYQCSLTCHKNGFCAHPGKCKCLKGLVGDGVLKCDIPIPTVTSVYPSIIRSQGFIDTQISYSLDVPYIPTEFWCKFHNTIVKGELIQNGLGKCKAPPSNEHAVRVSISFDTVKYSESDVFLFYNQEAKIQANFNWILIVLSIILFLWGNSIIMSWGKIDESLESPQDKLSMNEKTNNPFDKAKQVDEFNPF
;
A
#
# COMPACT_ATOMS: atom_id res chain seq x y z
N MET A 1 -57.24 36.22 72.12
CA MET A 1 -57.38 34.75 72.05
C MET A 1 -57.42 34.36 70.58
N SER A 2 -56.28 34.01 69.99
CA SER A 2 -56.22 33.44 68.64
C SER A 2 -55.31 32.22 68.68
N ALA A 3 -55.92 31.05 68.58
CA ALA A 3 -55.22 29.77 68.51
C ALA A 3 -54.85 29.50 67.03
N ILE A 4 -53.56 29.46 66.74
CA ILE A 4 -53.02 29.09 65.43
C ILE A 4 -52.82 27.57 65.46
N ASN A 5 -53.65 26.87 64.71
CA ASN A 5 -53.61 25.42 64.55
C ASN A 5 -52.58 25.07 63.46
N GLN A 6 -51.36 24.71 63.85
CA GLN A 6 -50.34 24.24 62.91
C GLN A 6 -50.43 22.72 62.76
N THR A 7 -51.03 22.27 61.67
CA THR A 7 -50.99 20.87 61.22
C THR A 7 -49.59 20.55 60.69
N LEU A 8 -48.81 19.82 61.48
CA LEU A 8 -47.55 19.19 61.09
C LEU A 8 -47.84 18.07 60.06
N ASN A 9 -47.65 18.37 58.78
CA ASN A 9 -47.58 17.36 57.72
C ASN A 9 -46.22 16.65 57.80
N THR A 10 -46.19 15.52 58.50
CA THR A 10 -45.08 14.57 58.42
C THR A 10 -45.09 13.89 57.05
N VAL A 11 -44.34 14.44 56.10
CA VAL A 11 -44.00 13.77 54.84
C VAL A 11 -43.05 12.62 55.18
N PHE A 12 -43.58 11.42 55.34
CA PHE A 12 -42.78 10.20 55.39
C PHE A 12 -42.18 9.96 54.01
N ILE A 13 -40.99 10.53 53.76
CA ILE A 13 -40.14 10.10 52.65
C ILE A 13 -39.67 8.70 53.03
N ASN A 14 -40.38 7.67 52.53
CA ASN A 14 -39.88 6.30 52.45
C ASN A 14 -38.67 6.29 51.52
N ARG A 15 -37.53 6.78 52.03
CA ARG A 15 -36.24 6.69 51.37
C ARG A 15 -35.81 5.24 51.56
N ALA A 16 -36.30 4.36 50.68
CA ALA A 16 -35.79 3.00 50.58
C ALA A 16 -34.27 3.11 50.55
N VAL A 17 -33.61 2.56 51.57
CA VAL A 17 -32.16 2.52 51.64
C VAL A 17 -31.72 1.76 50.40
N LYS A 18 -31.20 2.50 49.42
CA LYS A 18 -30.88 1.97 48.11
C LYS A 18 -29.60 1.18 48.26
N GLU A 19 -29.72 -0.09 48.63
CA GLU A 19 -28.59 -1.01 48.66
C GLU A 19 -27.87 -1.02 47.31
N CYS A 20 -26.55 -1.20 47.35
CA CYS A 20 -25.76 -1.33 46.13
C CYS A 20 -26.18 -2.60 45.39
N ILE A 21 -26.55 -2.46 44.12
CA ILE A 21 -27.14 -3.55 43.31
C ILE A 21 -26.06 -4.54 42.86
N GLY A 22 -24.82 -4.08 42.72
CA GLY A 22 -23.70 -4.86 42.19
C GLY A 22 -23.13 -5.87 43.18
N MET A 23 -22.71 -7.04 42.68
CA MET A 23 -22.01 -8.04 43.49
C MET A 23 -20.70 -7.49 44.05
N ASN A 24 -20.31 -7.95 45.25
CA ASN A 24 -19.08 -7.54 45.93
C ASN A 24 -18.93 -6.03 46.11
N THR A 25 -20.04 -5.34 46.40
CA THR A 25 -20.06 -3.92 46.70
C THR A 25 -20.60 -3.66 48.10
N PHE A 26 -20.26 -2.51 48.67
CA PHE A 26 -20.83 -2.00 49.90
C PHE A 26 -21.03 -0.48 49.80
N MET A 27 -21.98 0.05 50.56
CA MET A 27 -22.22 1.49 50.64
C MET A 27 -21.35 2.09 51.73
N ASP A 28 -20.55 3.11 51.41
CA ASP A 28 -19.73 3.83 52.38
C ASP A 28 -20.55 4.86 53.19
N GLU A 29 -19.92 5.51 54.17
CA GLU A 29 -20.54 6.56 55.00
C GLU A 29 -21.09 7.75 54.19
N ASN A 30 -20.54 7.97 52.98
CA ASN A 30 -20.97 9.02 52.06
C ASN A 30 -22.10 8.56 51.13
N HIS A 31 -22.70 7.39 51.36
CA HIS A 31 -23.72 6.77 50.52
C HIS A 31 -23.24 6.47 49.09
N VAL A 32 -21.94 6.26 48.90
CA VAL A 32 -21.33 5.88 47.62
C VAL A 32 -21.03 4.39 47.61
N CYS A 33 -21.47 3.69 46.56
CA CYS A 33 -21.15 2.28 46.38
C CYS A 33 -19.66 2.12 46.05
N ARG A 34 -18.96 1.28 46.82
CA ARG A 34 -17.55 0.92 46.64
C ARG A 34 -17.40 -0.58 46.53
N CYS A 35 -16.28 -1.02 45.95
CA CYS A 35 -15.93 -2.44 45.89
C CYS A 35 -15.44 -2.95 47.24
N LEU A 36 -15.84 -4.18 47.60
CA LEU A 36 -15.28 -4.89 48.74
C LEU A 36 -13.75 -5.08 48.58
N PRO A 37 -12.98 -5.09 49.68
CA PRO A 37 -11.54 -5.35 49.63
C PRO A 37 -11.23 -6.66 48.88
N GLY A 38 -10.30 -6.61 47.90
CA GLY A 38 -9.94 -7.75 47.04
C GLY A 38 -10.65 -7.78 45.68
N PHE A 39 -11.75 -7.05 45.53
CA PHE A 39 -12.54 -6.97 44.29
C PHE A 39 -12.26 -5.67 43.55
N ASN A 40 -11.01 -5.46 43.15
CA ASN A 40 -10.54 -4.16 42.68
C ASN A 40 -10.94 -3.80 41.23
N PHE A 41 -11.71 -4.65 40.55
CA PHE A 41 -12.13 -4.43 39.16
C PHE A 41 -13.65 -4.33 39.05
N GLY A 42 -14.13 -3.62 38.03
CA GLY A 42 -15.56 -3.43 37.76
C GLY A 42 -16.07 -2.05 38.14
N ASP A 43 -17.40 -1.90 38.12
CA ASP A 43 -18.08 -0.68 38.49
C ASP A 43 -19.08 -1.02 39.62
N PRO A 44 -18.92 -0.46 40.83
CA PRO A 44 -19.76 -0.76 41.97
C PRO A 44 -21.22 -0.32 41.82
N VAL A 45 -21.52 0.58 40.88
CA VAL A 45 -22.89 1.03 40.59
C VAL A 45 -23.54 0.15 39.51
N SER A 46 -22.75 -0.61 38.75
CA SER A 46 -23.25 -1.49 37.70
C SER A 46 -23.94 -2.74 38.28
N LYS A 47 -24.83 -3.35 37.49
CA LYS A 47 -25.45 -4.65 37.83
C LYS A 47 -24.42 -5.77 38.03
N TYR A 48 -23.26 -5.67 37.38
CA TYR A 48 -22.18 -6.66 37.51
C TYR A 48 -21.36 -6.50 38.79
N GLY A 49 -21.39 -5.29 39.37
CA GLY A 49 -20.62 -4.93 40.56
C GLY A 49 -19.11 -5.04 40.35
N CYS A 50 -18.44 -5.42 41.43
CA CYS A 50 -17.01 -5.58 41.47
C CYS A 50 -16.60 -7.05 41.42
N TYR A 51 -15.44 -7.33 40.86
CA TYR A 51 -14.91 -8.67 40.68
C TYR A 51 -13.39 -8.68 40.85
N GLN A 52 -12.87 -9.87 41.11
CA GLN A 52 -11.43 -10.14 41.19
C GLN A 52 -11.03 -10.96 39.95
N CYS A 53 -9.85 -10.71 39.40
CA CYS A 53 -9.31 -11.58 38.37
C CYS A 53 -8.71 -12.83 38.99
N SER A 54 -8.98 -13.99 38.40
CA SER A 54 -8.43 -15.27 38.88
C SER A 54 -6.91 -15.32 38.78
N LEU A 55 -6.33 -14.61 37.80
CA LEU A 55 -4.90 -14.56 37.51
C LEU A 55 -4.48 -13.11 37.22
N THR A 56 -3.20 -12.81 37.41
CA THR A 56 -2.62 -11.53 36.98
C THR A 56 -2.63 -11.47 35.46
N CYS A 57 -3.35 -10.49 34.89
CA CYS A 57 -3.42 -10.33 33.45
C CYS A 57 -2.08 -9.88 32.86
N HIS A 58 -1.87 -10.22 31.58
CA HIS A 58 -0.74 -9.74 30.80
C HIS A 58 -0.69 -8.20 30.82
N LYS A 59 0.49 -7.59 30.63
CA LYS A 59 0.66 -6.12 30.61
C LYS A 59 -0.23 -5.40 29.58
N ASN A 60 -0.59 -6.10 28.51
CA ASN A 60 -1.49 -5.62 27.44
C ASN A 60 -2.89 -6.25 27.55
N GLY A 61 -3.24 -6.78 28.71
CA GLY A 61 -4.55 -7.33 29.03
C GLY A 61 -5.24 -6.53 30.13
N PHE A 62 -6.53 -6.77 30.30
CA PHE A 62 -7.33 -6.22 31.37
C PHE A 62 -8.29 -7.28 31.92
N CYS A 63 -8.69 -7.10 33.18
CA CYS A 63 -9.67 -7.99 33.79
C CYS A 63 -11.08 -7.63 33.32
N ALA A 64 -11.74 -8.54 32.62
CA ALA A 64 -13.12 -8.39 32.19
C ALA A 64 -14.05 -9.25 33.05
N HIS A 65 -15.29 -8.79 33.25
CA HIS A 65 -16.32 -9.57 33.95
C HIS A 65 -16.52 -10.94 33.26
N PRO A 66 -16.59 -12.07 34.00
CA PRO A 66 -16.62 -12.22 35.46
C PRO A 66 -15.25 -12.56 36.09
N GLY A 67 -14.20 -11.78 35.82
CA GLY A 67 -12.86 -12.02 36.38
C GLY A 67 -11.91 -12.76 35.44
N LYS A 68 -12.12 -12.65 34.12
CA LYS A 68 -11.26 -13.25 33.09
C LYS A 68 -10.41 -12.20 32.42
N CYS A 69 -9.13 -12.50 32.22
CA CYS A 69 -8.26 -11.61 31.46
C CYS A 69 -8.64 -11.60 29.98
N LYS A 70 -8.64 -10.41 29.38
CA LYS A 70 -8.83 -10.20 27.95
C LYS A 70 -7.76 -9.24 27.44
N CYS A 71 -7.36 -9.41 26.19
CA CYS A 71 -6.38 -8.53 25.58
C CYS A 71 -6.98 -7.16 25.22
N LEU A 72 -6.19 -6.10 25.36
CA LEU A 72 -6.58 -4.74 25.04
C LEU A 72 -6.70 -4.52 23.52
N LYS A 73 -7.59 -3.61 23.10
CA LYS A 73 -7.61 -3.00 21.76
C LYS A 73 -7.55 -3.97 20.56
N GLY A 74 -8.18 -5.15 20.66
CA GLY A 74 -8.21 -6.12 19.57
C GLY A 74 -6.93 -6.95 19.40
N LEU A 75 -5.99 -6.88 20.36
CA LEU A 75 -4.88 -7.83 20.45
C LEU A 75 -5.40 -9.25 20.67
N VAL A 76 -4.60 -10.26 20.31
CA VAL A 76 -4.99 -11.68 20.31
C VAL A 76 -4.12 -12.49 21.28
N GLY A 77 -4.76 -13.33 22.08
CA GLY A 77 -4.09 -14.23 23.01
C GLY A 77 -5.01 -14.68 24.14
N ASP A 78 -4.41 -15.21 25.21
CA ASP A 78 -5.12 -15.74 26.37
C ASP A 78 -5.43 -14.68 27.44
N GLY A 79 -4.90 -13.46 27.28
CA GLY A 79 -5.07 -12.38 28.25
C GLY A 79 -4.16 -12.47 29.49
N VAL A 80 -3.51 -13.61 29.71
CA VAL A 80 -2.71 -13.90 30.91
C VAL A 80 -1.22 -13.94 30.58
N LEU A 81 -0.82 -14.84 29.68
CA LEU A 81 0.56 -14.99 29.26
C LEU A 81 0.86 -14.22 27.98
N LYS A 82 -0.15 -14.04 27.12
CA LYS A 82 0.03 -13.55 25.75
C LYS A 82 -1.09 -12.60 25.34
N CYS A 83 -0.69 -11.45 24.83
CA CYS A 83 -1.55 -10.52 24.08
C CYS A 83 -0.72 -9.88 22.98
N ASP A 84 -0.82 -10.47 21.79
CA ASP A 84 0.00 -10.14 20.64
C ASP A 84 -0.80 -9.35 19.60
N ILE A 85 -0.08 -8.65 18.74
CA ILE A 85 -0.66 -7.98 17.57
C ILE A 85 -1.16 -9.07 16.61
N PRO A 86 -2.41 -8.96 16.10
CA PRO A 86 -2.96 -9.94 15.17
C PRO A 86 -2.17 -9.95 13.85
N ILE A 87 -2.05 -11.12 13.25
CA ILE A 87 -1.46 -11.29 11.93
C ILE A 87 -2.57 -11.04 10.90
N PRO A 88 -2.43 -10.05 10.00
CA PRO A 88 -3.43 -9.79 8.97
C PRO A 88 -3.38 -10.82 7.84
N THR A 89 -4.46 -10.92 7.08
CA THR A 89 -4.53 -11.69 5.83
C THR A 89 -4.58 -10.72 4.65
N VAL A 90 -3.62 -10.83 3.72
CA VAL A 90 -3.61 -10.00 2.50
C VAL A 90 -4.65 -10.54 1.54
N THR A 91 -5.58 -9.68 1.10
CA THR A 91 -6.68 -10.07 0.20
C THR A 91 -6.43 -9.67 -1.24
N SER A 92 -5.79 -8.52 -1.47
CA SER A 92 -5.45 -8.05 -2.83
C SER A 92 -4.35 -7.00 -2.84
N VAL A 93 -3.76 -6.80 -4.02
CA VAL A 93 -2.75 -5.79 -4.30
C VAL A 93 -3.10 -5.03 -5.58
N TYR A 94 -3.01 -3.70 -5.56
CA TYR A 94 -3.29 -2.83 -6.70
C TYR A 94 -2.27 -1.69 -6.82
N PRO A 95 -1.70 -1.45 -8.02
CA PRO A 95 -1.81 -2.28 -9.21
C PRO A 95 -1.16 -3.66 -9.00
N SER A 96 -1.68 -4.69 -9.67
CA SER A 96 -1.11 -6.06 -9.60
C SER A 96 0.07 -6.26 -10.54
N ILE A 97 0.28 -5.34 -11.49
CA ILE A 97 1.39 -5.36 -12.45
C ILE A 97 2.07 -3.98 -12.43
N ILE A 98 3.38 -3.96 -12.25
CA ILE A 98 4.21 -2.74 -12.22
C ILE A 98 5.47 -2.88 -13.06
N ARG A 99 6.19 -1.79 -13.31
CA ARG A 99 7.50 -1.84 -13.99
C ARG A 99 8.60 -2.36 -13.06
N SER A 100 9.61 -3.03 -13.62
CA SER A 100 10.81 -3.52 -12.89
C SER A 100 11.58 -2.45 -12.12
N GLN A 101 11.45 -1.18 -12.50
CA GLN A 101 12.07 -0.04 -11.82
C GLN A 101 11.54 0.19 -10.40
N GLY A 102 10.34 -0.32 -10.07
CA GLY A 102 9.72 -0.12 -8.76
C GLY A 102 9.36 1.33 -8.46
N PHE A 103 9.38 1.68 -7.18
CA PHE A 103 8.99 2.96 -6.56
C PHE A 103 7.56 3.42 -6.88
N ILE A 104 6.68 2.47 -7.26
CA ILE A 104 5.27 2.73 -7.54
C ILE A 104 4.47 2.51 -6.26
N ASP A 105 3.62 3.47 -5.92
CA ASP A 105 2.66 3.35 -4.82
C ASP A 105 1.70 2.20 -5.12
N THR A 106 1.73 1.20 -4.25
CA THR A 106 0.93 -0.02 -4.33
C THR A 106 0.01 -0.09 -3.11
N GLN A 107 -1.28 -0.14 -3.37
CA GLN A 107 -2.32 -0.32 -2.37
C GLN A 107 -2.50 -1.80 -2.06
N ILE A 108 -2.56 -2.14 -0.78
CA ILE A 108 -2.71 -3.51 -0.31
C ILE A 108 -3.94 -3.58 0.57
N SER A 109 -4.91 -4.36 0.13
CA SER A 109 -6.11 -4.66 0.91
C SER A 109 -5.84 -5.84 1.83
N TYR A 110 -6.33 -5.75 3.06
CA TYR A 110 -6.15 -6.80 4.06
C TYR A 110 -7.39 -6.95 4.95
N SER A 111 -7.50 -8.09 5.59
CA SER A 111 -8.54 -8.39 6.57
C SER A 111 -7.94 -8.85 7.90
N LEU A 112 -8.72 -8.68 8.96
CA LEU A 112 -8.41 -9.11 10.32
C LEU A 112 -9.63 -9.80 10.92
N ASP A 113 -9.40 -10.88 11.67
CA ASP A 113 -10.46 -11.61 12.39
C ASP A 113 -10.91 -10.89 13.67
N VAL A 114 -10.23 -9.80 14.04
CA VAL A 114 -10.44 -9.03 15.26
C VAL A 114 -10.44 -7.53 14.96
N PRO A 115 -11.21 -6.72 15.73
CA PRO A 115 -11.27 -5.27 15.55
C PRO A 115 -10.01 -4.61 16.13
N TYR A 116 -8.89 -4.75 15.44
CA TYR A 116 -7.60 -4.14 15.78
C TYR A 116 -7.31 -2.97 14.85
N ILE A 117 -6.85 -1.84 15.42
CA ILE A 117 -6.45 -0.65 14.66
C ILE A 117 -4.92 -0.56 14.73
N PRO A 118 -4.20 -0.85 13.62
CA PRO A 118 -2.74 -0.83 13.62
C PRO A 118 -2.20 0.61 13.70
N THR A 119 -1.12 0.80 14.44
CA THR A 119 -0.37 2.07 14.49
C THR A 119 0.76 2.12 13.46
N GLU A 120 1.22 0.95 13.00
CA GLU A 120 2.28 0.81 12.01
C GLU A 120 1.84 -0.11 10.88
N PHE A 121 2.42 0.09 9.70
CA PHE A 121 2.13 -0.70 8.51
C PHE A 121 3.42 -0.94 7.73
N TRP A 122 3.76 -2.21 7.52
CA TRP A 122 4.98 -2.63 6.85
C TRP A 122 4.65 -3.63 5.75
N CYS A 123 5.24 -3.46 4.58
CA CYS A 123 5.10 -4.37 3.46
C CYS A 123 6.40 -5.12 3.20
N LYS A 124 6.29 -6.39 2.85
CA LYS A 124 7.40 -7.24 2.44
C LYS A 124 7.13 -7.74 1.04
N PHE A 125 8.02 -7.37 0.12
CA PHE A 125 8.03 -7.80 -1.28
C PHE A 125 9.18 -8.80 -1.42
N HIS A 126 8.87 -10.10 -1.43
CA HIS A 126 9.86 -11.17 -1.35
C HIS A 126 10.76 -11.01 -0.11
N ASN A 127 11.99 -10.51 -0.25
CA ASN A 127 12.94 -10.30 0.85
C ASN A 127 13.09 -8.82 1.26
N THR A 128 12.48 -7.89 0.52
CA THR A 128 12.64 -6.46 0.76
C THR A 128 11.49 -5.94 1.60
N ILE A 129 11.81 -5.39 2.78
CA ILE A 129 10.84 -4.78 3.69
C ILE A 129 10.81 -3.28 3.44
N VAL A 130 9.61 -2.73 3.26
CA VAL A 130 9.36 -1.31 3.02
C VAL A 130 8.34 -0.81 4.04
N LYS A 131 8.59 0.36 4.62
CA LYS A 131 7.63 1.04 5.49
C LYS A 131 6.46 1.57 4.64
N GLY A 132 5.24 1.31 5.09
CA GLY A 132 4.03 1.77 4.46
C GLY A 132 3.26 2.81 5.27
N GLU A 133 2.14 3.22 4.72
CA GLU A 133 1.18 4.14 5.30
C GLU A 133 -0.18 3.45 5.38
N LEU A 134 -0.84 3.55 6.53
CA LEU A 134 -2.22 3.13 6.68
C LEU A 134 -3.13 4.20 6.06
N ILE A 135 -3.92 3.84 5.04
CA ILE A 135 -4.91 4.75 4.46
C ILE A 135 -6.19 4.70 5.30
N GLN A 136 -6.69 3.50 5.54
CA GLN A 136 -7.88 3.23 6.35
C GLN A 136 -7.86 1.78 6.88
N ASN A 137 -8.82 1.42 7.72
CA ASN A 137 -8.96 0.04 8.18
C ASN A 137 -9.13 -0.91 6.99
N GLY A 138 -8.24 -1.91 6.89
CA GLY A 138 -8.23 -2.88 5.80
C GLY A 138 -7.56 -2.40 4.50
N LEU A 139 -6.97 -1.20 4.46
CA LEU A 139 -6.25 -0.70 3.29
C LEU A 139 -4.97 0.06 3.68
N GLY A 140 -3.83 -0.43 3.21
CA GLY A 140 -2.54 0.25 3.34
C GLY A 140 -1.90 0.56 2.00
N LYS A 141 -0.84 1.36 2.01
CA LYS A 141 -0.08 1.77 0.83
C LYS A 141 1.42 1.64 1.09
N CYS A 142 2.13 1.08 0.13
CA CYS A 142 3.58 0.90 0.18
C CYS A 142 4.21 1.21 -1.18
N LYS A 143 5.45 1.71 -1.19
CA LYS A 143 6.23 1.85 -2.41
C LYS A 143 6.88 0.52 -2.75
N ALA A 144 6.45 -0.13 -3.83
CA ALA A 144 7.05 -1.38 -4.27
C ALA A 144 8.52 -1.15 -4.66
N PRO A 145 9.49 -1.93 -4.17
CA PRO A 145 10.89 -1.75 -4.52
C PRO A 145 11.17 -2.19 -5.97
N PRO A 146 12.30 -1.81 -6.58
CA PRO A 146 12.76 -2.40 -7.83
C PRO A 146 12.95 -3.91 -7.68
N SER A 147 12.63 -4.68 -8.72
CA SER A 147 12.82 -6.12 -8.73
C SER A 147 13.13 -6.64 -10.12
N ASN A 148 14.00 -7.66 -10.18
CA ASN A 148 14.24 -8.45 -11.39
C ASN A 148 13.37 -9.71 -11.43
N GLU A 149 12.67 -10.05 -10.34
CA GLU A 149 11.76 -11.19 -10.30
C GLU A 149 10.46 -10.85 -11.02
N HIS A 150 9.93 -11.79 -11.82
CA HIS A 150 8.68 -11.56 -12.55
C HIS A 150 7.47 -11.52 -11.62
N ALA A 151 7.45 -12.33 -10.56
CA ALA A 151 6.35 -12.40 -9.60
C ALA A 151 6.91 -12.41 -8.18
N VAL A 152 6.47 -11.46 -7.37
CA VAL A 152 6.93 -11.28 -6.00
C VAL A 152 5.76 -11.46 -5.04
N ARG A 153 5.91 -12.36 -4.07
CA ARG A 153 4.94 -12.53 -2.98
C ARG A 153 4.89 -11.26 -2.12
N VAL A 154 3.67 -10.79 -1.85
CA VAL A 154 3.41 -9.62 -1.00
C VAL A 154 2.86 -10.07 0.33
N SER A 155 3.57 -9.72 1.40
CA SER A 155 3.14 -9.92 2.78
C SER A 155 3.13 -8.60 3.53
N ILE A 156 2.34 -8.49 4.59
CA ILE A 156 2.31 -7.29 5.45
C ILE A 156 2.51 -7.64 6.92
N SER A 157 2.95 -6.67 7.70
CA SER A 157 3.15 -6.77 9.15
C SER A 157 2.79 -5.45 9.82
N PHE A 158 2.37 -5.53 11.08
CA PHE A 158 2.13 -4.37 11.95
C PHE A 158 3.23 -4.20 13.02
N ASP A 159 4.20 -5.11 13.08
CA ASP A 159 5.25 -5.12 14.12
C ASP A 159 6.66 -5.47 13.60
N THR A 160 6.84 -5.66 12.29
CA THR A 160 8.08 -6.11 11.61
C THR A 160 8.60 -7.49 12.00
N VAL A 161 7.92 -8.19 12.91
CA VAL A 161 8.33 -9.52 13.39
C VAL A 161 7.50 -10.59 12.72
N LYS A 162 6.17 -10.43 12.72
CA LYS A 162 5.23 -11.40 12.16
C LYS A 162 4.61 -10.87 10.89
N TYR A 163 4.73 -11.63 9.81
CA TYR A 163 4.20 -11.29 8.51
C TYR A 163 3.04 -12.20 8.14
N SER A 164 2.09 -11.67 7.37
CA SER A 164 0.99 -12.43 6.79
C SER A 164 1.50 -13.56 5.89
N GLU A 165 0.93 -14.75 6.05
CA GLU A 165 1.05 -15.82 5.08
C GLU A 165 -0.01 -15.60 3.99
N SER A 166 0.42 -15.27 2.78
CA SER A 166 -0.46 -14.90 1.67
C SER A 166 0.06 -15.46 0.35
N ASP A 167 -0.87 -15.86 -0.51
CA ASP A 167 -0.61 -16.25 -1.90
C ASP A 167 -0.94 -15.12 -2.89
N VAL A 168 -0.76 -13.88 -2.45
CA VAL A 168 -0.95 -12.67 -3.27
C VAL A 168 0.40 -12.25 -3.85
N PHE A 169 0.43 -12.08 -5.17
CA PHE A 169 1.62 -11.74 -5.93
C PHE A 169 1.50 -10.38 -6.62
N LEU A 170 2.61 -9.64 -6.63
CA LEU A 170 2.82 -8.46 -7.45
C LEU A 170 3.71 -8.84 -8.63
N PHE A 171 3.26 -8.57 -9.85
CA PHE A 171 4.00 -8.91 -11.06
C PHE A 171 4.80 -7.73 -11.56
N TYR A 172 6.08 -7.96 -11.84
CA TYR A 172 6.92 -6.97 -12.49
C TYR A 172 6.96 -7.26 -13.99
N ASN A 173 6.50 -6.31 -14.78
CA ASN A 173 6.69 -6.30 -16.22
C ASN A 173 8.14 -5.91 -16.48
N GLN A 174 8.95 -6.89 -16.89
CA GLN A 174 10.25 -6.61 -17.44
C GLN A 174 10.01 -5.99 -18.80
N GLU A 175 10.12 -4.66 -18.90
CA GLU A 175 10.28 -4.02 -20.19
C GLU A 175 11.46 -4.71 -20.85
N ALA A 176 11.17 -5.44 -21.95
CA ALA A 176 12.20 -6.14 -22.67
C ALA A 176 13.29 -5.12 -22.97
N LYS A 177 14.52 -5.40 -22.52
CA LYS A 177 15.70 -4.57 -22.78
C LYS A 177 16.02 -4.61 -24.28
N ILE A 178 15.11 -4.14 -25.13
CA ILE A 178 15.22 -4.15 -26.59
C ILE A 178 16.22 -3.09 -27.06
N GLN A 179 16.61 -2.14 -26.20
CA GLN A 179 17.34 -0.95 -26.64
C GLN A 179 18.87 -1.03 -26.68
N ALA A 180 19.52 -2.10 -26.18
CA ALA A 180 20.99 -2.12 -26.21
C ALA A 180 21.58 -2.67 -27.52
N ASN A 181 20.90 -3.59 -28.20
CA ASN A 181 21.46 -4.24 -29.38
C ASN A 181 21.17 -3.51 -30.70
N PHE A 182 20.12 -2.69 -30.77
CA PHE A 182 19.79 -1.98 -32.01
C PHE A 182 20.87 -0.96 -32.39
N ASN A 183 21.47 -0.27 -31.41
CA ASN A 183 22.57 0.66 -31.67
C ASN A 183 23.83 -0.05 -32.19
N TRP A 184 24.17 -1.24 -31.67
CA TRP A 184 25.32 -1.99 -32.19
C TRP A 184 25.07 -2.46 -33.62
N ILE A 185 23.86 -2.94 -33.93
CA ILE A 185 23.48 -3.35 -35.29
C ILE A 185 23.59 -2.17 -36.26
N LEU A 186 23.10 -0.99 -35.88
CA LEU A 186 23.22 0.22 -36.71
C LEU A 186 24.67 0.65 -36.92
N ILE A 187 25.52 0.56 -35.88
CA ILE A 187 26.96 0.87 -35.99
C ILE A 187 27.66 -0.13 -36.92
N VAL A 188 27.36 -1.43 -36.81
CA VAL A 188 27.92 -2.45 -37.70
C VAL A 188 27.47 -2.23 -39.14
N LEU A 189 26.18 -1.93 -39.36
CA LEU A 189 25.65 -1.58 -40.68
C LEU A 189 26.31 -0.34 -41.27
N SER A 190 26.55 0.71 -40.48
CA SER A 190 27.23 1.91 -40.98
C SER A 190 28.68 1.65 -41.36
N ILE A 191 29.39 0.80 -40.61
CA ILE A 191 30.76 0.39 -40.94
C ILE A 191 30.77 -0.41 -42.25
N ILE A 192 29.85 -1.35 -42.42
CA ILE A 192 29.74 -2.14 -43.66
C ILE A 192 29.46 -1.21 -44.85
N LEU A 193 28.47 -0.32 -44.76
CA LEU A 193 28.16 0.63 -45.82
C LEU A 193 29.34 1.56 -46.14
N PHE A 194 30.11 1.99 -45.13
CA PHE A 194 31.31 2.79 -45.33
C PHE A 194 32.40 2.00 -46.08
N LEU A 195 32.65 0.75 -45.70
CA LEU A 195 33.65 -0.10 -46.39
C LEU A 195 33.25 -0.41 -47.83
N TRP A 196 31.96 -0.66 -48.08
CA TRP A 196 31.43 -0.88 -49.43
C TRP A 196 31.50 0.39 -50.28
N GLY A 197 31.14 1.56 -49.71
CA GLY A 197 31.25 2.85 -50.40
C GLY A 197 32.68 3.17 -50.83
N ASN A 198 33.66 2.97 -49.93
CA ASN A 198 35.07 3.17 -50.27
C ASN A 198 35.57 2.22 -51.36
N SER A 199 35.10 0.96 -51.36
CA SER A 199 35.47 -0.02 -52.39
C SER A 199 34.93 0.36 -53.78
N ILE A 200 33.73 0.94 -53.84
CA ILE A 200 33.13 1.45 -55.07
C ILE A 200 33.92 2.66 -55.59
N ILE A 201 34.23 3.64 -54.73
CA ILE A 201 35.01 4.83 -55.11
C ILE A 201 36.38 4.44 -55.69
N MET A 202 37.09 3.49 -55.07
CA MET A 202 38.37 3.00 -55.60
C MET A 202 38.22 2.28 -56.95
N SER A 203 37.09 1.60 -57.20
CA SER A 203 36.85 0.91 -58.46
C SER A 203 36.51 1.88 -59.60
N TRP A 204 35.85 3.00 -59.31
CA TRP A 204 35.52 4.02 -60.31
C TRP A 204 36.74 4.84 -60.71
N GLY A 205 37.65 5.13 -59.77
CA GLY A 205 38.91 5.82 -60.08
C GLY A 205 39.83 5.08 -61.07
N LYS A 206 39.64 3.76 -61.27
CA LYS A 206 40.36 2.99 -62.28
C LYS A 206 39.77 3.08 -63.70
N ILE A 207 38.53 3.55 -63.84
CA ILE A 207 37.86 3.60 -65.15
C ILE A 207 38.25 4.89 -65.90
N ASP A 208 38.51 5.99 -65.20
CA ASP A 208 38.85 7.27 -65.83
C ASP A 208 40.23 7.29 -66.50
N GLU A 209 41.15 6.40 -66.12
CA GLU A 209 42.47 6.28 -66.77
C GLU A 209 42.42 5.52 -68.12
N SER A 210 41.26 4.98 -68.50
CA SER A 210 41.05 4.30 -69.79
C SER A 210 40.25 5.12 -70.81
N LEU A 211 39.85 6.34 -70.46
CA LEU A 211 39.09 7.26 -71.31
C LEU A 211 39.93 8.50 -71.72
N GLU A 212 41.22 8.30 -72.03
CA GLU A 212 41.90 9.17 -73.00
C GLU A 212 41.40 8.82 -74.43
N SER A 213 40.29 9.48 -74.78
CA SER A 213 40.02 10.12 -76.08
C SER A 213 40.64 9.53 -77.37
N PRO A 214 39.80 9.13 -78.33
CA PRO A 214 39.89 9.58 -79.70
C PRO A 214 38.96 10.79 -79.89
N GLN A 215 39.54 12.00 -79.84
CA GLN A 215 38.98 13.15 -80.52
C GLN A 215 39.00 12.85 -82.02
N ASP A 216 37.82 12.69 -82.62
CA ASP A 216 37.48 13.36 -83.88
C ASP A 216 36.10 12.89 -84.35
N LYS A 217 35.14 13.82 -84.31
CA LYS A 217 34.39 14.32 -85.48
C LYS A 217 32.91 14.60 -85.22
N LEU A 218 32.55 15.77 -85.76
CA LEU A 218 31.22 16.21 -86.18
C LEU A 218 30.25 16.69 -85.10
N SER A 219 30.41 17.97 -84.79
CA SER A 219 29.49 19.05 -85.18
C SER A 219 28.01 18.73 -85.44
N MET A 220 27.24 19.67 -84.88
CA MET A 220 26.01 20.31 -85.36
C MET A 220 24.69 19.88 -84.75
N ASN A 221 23.97 20.96 -84.40
CA ASN A 221 22.53 21.09 -84.35
C ASN A 221 21.85 20.51 -83.11
N GLU A 222 20.88 21.15 -82.46
CA GLU A 222 20.06 22.30 -82.84
C GLU A 222 19.02 22.52 -81.71
N LYS A 223 18.68 23.80 -81.47
CA LYS A 223 17.40 24.31 -80.95
C LYS A 223 16.88 23.92 -79.55
N THR A 224 16.88 24.95 -78.69
CA THR A 224 15.69 25.59 -78.09
C THR A 224 14.50 24.70 -77.68
N ASN A 225 14.12 24.74 -76.40
CA ASN A 225 12.89 25.41 -75.93
C ASN A 225 12.68 25.20 -74.41
N ASN A 226 12.69 26.30 -73.65
CA ASN A 226 11.81 26.56 -72.50
C ASN A 226 10.34 26.49 -73.00
N PRO A 227 9.25 26.41 -72.21
CA PRO A 227 9.10 26.49 -70.74
C PRO A 227 8.10 25.42 -70.19
N PHE A 228 7.88 25.35 -68.86
CA PHE A 228 6.54 25.39 -68.24
C PHE A 228 6.58 24.99 -66.76
N ASP A 229 6.08 25.92 -65.95
CA ASP A 229 5.35 25.72 -64.71
C ASP A 229 4.52 24.43 -64.66
N LYS A 230 4.49 23.81 -63.47
CA LYS A 230 3.21 23.45 -62.84
C LYS A 230 3.38 23.25 -61.34
N ALA A 231 2.79 24.19 -60.62
CA ALA A 231 2.34 24.03 -59.25
C ALA A 231 1.49 22.76 -59.08
N LYS A 232 1.60 22.11 -57.91
CA LYS A 232 0.46 21.44 -57.30
C LYS A 232 0.47 21.63 -55.79
N GLN A 233 -0.74 21.89 -55.33
CA GLN A 233 -1.20 22.40 -54.05
C GLN A 233 -2.00 21.28 -53.35
N VAL A 234 -2.21 21.47 -52.04
CA VAL A 234 -3.25 20.90 -51.14
C VAL A 234 -3.12 19.46 -50.63
N ASP A 235 -3.17 19.33 -49.29
CA ASP A 235 -4.13 18.54 -48.47
C ASP A 235 -3.45 18.34 -47.09
N GLU A 236 -3.67 19.18 -46.08
CA GLU A 236 -4.80 19.17 -45.13
C GLU A 236 -5.19 17.77 -44.66
N PHE A 237 -4.69 17.32 -43.49
CA PHE A 237 -5.35 16.28 -42.70
C PHE A 237 -5.12 16.50 -41.20
N ASN A 238 -6.18 17.03 -40.58
CA ASN A 238 -6.50 16.96 -39.16
C ASN A 238 -6.80 15.48 -38.81
N PRO A 239 -6.51 14.99 -37.59
CA PRO A 239 -7.65 14.78 -36.70
C PRO A 239 -7.34 14.98 -35.22
N PHE A 240 -8.34 15.58 -34.54
CA PHE A 240 -8.87 15.28 -33.19
C PHE A 240 -7.90 14.81 -32.09
#